data_AF-A0A5N7AVR3-F1
#
_entry.id   AF-A0A5N7AVR3-F1
#
_cell.length_a   1.000
_cell.length_b   1.000
_cell.length_c   1.000
_cell.angle_alpha   90.00
_cell.angle_beta   90.00
_cell.angle_gamma   90.00
#
_symmetry.space_group_name_H-M   'P 1'
#
loop_
_entity.id
_entity.type
_entity.pdbx_description
1 polymer ?
#
loop_
_entity_poly.entity_id
_entity_poly.type
_entity_poly.pdbx_seq_one_letter_code
_entity_poly.pdbx_strand_id
1 'polypeptide(L)'
;MRRFPIEFANDMKTPFIHPDLYHSAEATNVFQNVQTLCRLHAQASQEDTPTCLTPLLRQRSAEILRKSSRPASFQELLACTQSLLILQCLLILDGETADDGPYSETVSTMLSHVGRRLWQQAPTQLSHILSPREAWLFAESVRRTIIVAFMLRSVYSLQKRNYSVRTPFVDSLPFDVRTSLWDADHASGDDTAPASLESMVSLQQYSTMIEAGTVHSISPFGALILAACKGKAISDVPYPSATDYKAC
;
A
#
# COMPACT_ATOMS: atom_id res chain seq x y z
N MET A 1 4.99 6.04 4.06
CA MET A 1 3.58 6.46 4.07
C MET A 1 3.42 7.96 3.83
N ARG A 2 4.08 8.86 4.59
CA ARG A 2 4.03 10.32 4.32
C ARG A 2 4.41 10.72 2.89
N ARG A 3 5.38 10.03 2.28
CA ARG A 3 5.84 10.30 0.90
C ARG A 3 4.92 9.73 -0.19
N PHE A 4 3.98 8.84 0.15
CA PHE A 4 3.16 8.16 -0.86
C PHE A 4 2.36 9.11 -1.75
N PRO A 5 1.75 10.20 -1.23
CA PRO A 5 1.06 11.16 -2.10
C PRO A 5 1.98 11.81 -3.13
N ILE A 6 3.21 12.16 -2.75
CA ILE A 6 4.19 12.78 -3.66
C ILE A 6 4.71 11.77 -4.69
N GLU A 7 5.05 10.55 -4.25
CA GLU A 7 5.45 9.45 -5.15
C GLU A 7 4.34 9.13 -6.16
N PHE A 8 3.09 9.09 -5.70
CA PHE A 8 1.93 8.89 -6.56
C PHE A 8 1.71 10.05 -7.55
N ALA A 9 1.89 11.30 -7.09
CA ALA A 9 1.76 12.50 -7.92
C ALA A 9 2.74 12.52 -9.10
N ASN A 10 3.96 12.05 -8.87
CA ASN A 10 5.04 12.06 -9.86
C ASN A 10 4.97 10.84 -10.78
N ASP A 11 4.85 9.64 -10.20
CA ASP A 11 5.17 8.40 -10.91
C ASP A 11 3.97 7.47 -11.10
N MET A 12 2.79 7.80 -10.56
CA MET A 12 1.66 6.86 -10.43
C MET A 12 2.04 5.55 -9.72
N LYS A 13 3.17 5.56 -9.01
CA LYS A 13 3.75 4.38 -8.38
C LYS A 13 3.92 4.63 -6.89
N THR A 14 3.51 3.66 -6.10
CA THR A 14 3.77 3.61 -4.65
C THR A 14 4.04 2.16 -4.28
N PRO A 15 4.41 1.84 -3.03
CA PRO A 15 4.62 0.45 -2.65
C PRO A 15 3.40 -0.47 -2.84
N PHE A 16 2.20 0.05 -3.06
CA PHE A 16 0.97 -0.71 -3.23
C PHE A 16 0.15 -0.33 -4.48
N ILE A 17 0.67 0.55 -5.35
CA ILE A 17 0.07 0.96 -6.62
C ILE A 17 1.14 0.79 -7.70
N HIS A 18 0.86 -0.03 -8.71
CA HIS A 18 1.74 -0.23 -9.86
C HIS A 18 1.15 0.41 -11.12
N PRO A 19 1.92 1.21 -11.90
CA PRO A 19 1.39 1.91 -13.07
C PRO A 19 0.88 0.96 -14.17
N ASP A 20 1.53 -0.20 -14.36
CA ASP A 20 1.18 -1.20 -15.39
C ASP A 20 -0.19 -1.87 -15.21
N LEU A 21 -0.95 -1.58 -14.16
CA LEU A 21 -2.26 -2.21 -13.92
C LEU A 21 -3.45 -1.38 -14.40
N TYR A 22 -3.24 -0.10 -14.73
CA TYR A 22 -4.35 0.84 -14.91
C TYR A 22 -4.38 1.39 -16.33
N HIS A 23 -4.82 0.54 -17.25
CA HIS A 23 -5.07 0.89 -18.64
C HIS A 23 -6.55 1.16 -18.93
N SER A 24 -7.47 0.70 -18.07
CA SER A 24 -8.91 0.95 -18.20
C SER A 24 -9.26 2.41 -17.93
N ALA A 25 -10.15 3.01 -18.73
CA ALA A 25 -10.60 4.39 -18.55
C ALA A 25 -11.21 4.63 -17.16
N GLU A 26 -11.94 3.66 -16.60
CA GLU A 26 -12.63 3.76 -15.32
C GLU A 26 -11.66 3.91 -14.15
N ALA A 27 -10.62 3.06 -14.08
CA ALA A 27 -9.59 3.13 -13.05
C ALA A 27 -8.74 4.40 -13.21
N THR A 28 -8.37 4.75 -14.44
CA THR A 28 -7.58 5.94 -14.76
C THR A 28 -8.28 7.22 -14.30
N ASN A 29 -9.59 7.34 -14.50
CA ASN A 29 -10.37 8.51 -14.06
C ASN A 29 -10.38 8.69 -12.53
N VAL A 30 -10.40 7.60 -11.76
CA VAL A 30 -10.32 7.69 -10.29
C VAL A 30 -8.96 8.24 -9.88
N PHE A 31 -7.89 7.72 -10.47
CA PHE A 31 -6.53 8.13 -10.13
C PHE A 31 -6.16 9.53 -10.58
N GLN A 32 -6.54 9.96 -11.79
CA GLN A 32 -6.20 11.29 -12.31
C GLN A 32 -6.67 12.41 -11.36
N ASN A 33 -7.87 12.29 -10.81
CA ASN A 33 -8.41 13.25 -9.85
C ASN A 33 -7.60 13.28 -8.55
N VAL A 34 -7.26 12.11 -8.00
CA VAL A 34 -6.44 12.01 -6.78
C VAL A 34 -5.01 12.48 -7.03
N GLN A 35 -4.44 12.17 -8.19
CA GLN A 35 -3.09 12.58 -8.57
C GLN A 35 -3.01 14.11 -8.67
N THR A 36 -4.03 14.74 -9.25
CA THR A 36 -4.13 16.20 -9.32
C THR A 36 -4.17 16.82 -7.93
N LEU A 37 -4.95 16.26 -7.00
CA LEU A 37 -4.97 16.72 -5.61
C LEU A 37 -3.63 16.57 -4.91
N CYS A 38 -2.91 15.47 -5.17
CA CYS A 38 -1.57 15.27 -4.61
C CYS A 38 -0.56 16.30 -5.15
N ARG A 39 -0.64 16.66 -6.44
CA ARG A 39 0.19 17.72 -7.03
C ARG A 39 -0.14 19.09 -6.46
N LEU A 40 -1.42 19.44 -6.39
CA LEU A 40 -1.88 20.70 -5.80
C LEU A 40 -1.42 20.83 -4.34
N HIS A 41 -1.49 19.73 -3.57
CA HIS A 41 -0.97 19.71 -2.22
C HIS A 41 0.54 19.91 -2.17
N ALA A 42 1.31 19.22 -3.02
CA ALA A 42 2.75 19.37 -3.05
C ALA A 42 3.19 20.80 -3.43
N GLN A 43 2.40 21.50 -4.26
CA GLN A 43 2.61 22.90 -4.61
C GLN A 43 2.22 23.85 -3.47
N ALA A 44 1.06 23.62 -2.84
CA ALA A 44 0.57 24.46 -1.75
C ALA A 44 1.53 24.49 -0.55
N SER A 45 2.20 23.38 -0.24
CA SER A 45 3.20 23.31 0.84
C SER A 45 4.52 24.04 0.50
N GLN A 46 4.68 24.57 -0.72
CA GLN A 46 5.85 25.38 -1.13
C GLN A 46 5.54 26.88 -1.24
N GLU A 47 4.27 27.29 -1.16
CA GLU A 47 3.85 28.69 -1.29
C GLU A 47 3.81 29.40 0.07
N ASP A 48 4.10 30.71 0.09
CA ASP A 48 4.06 31.53 1.31
C ASP A 48 2.62 31.70 1.88
N THR A 49 1.59 31.40 1.08
CA THR A 49 0.18 31.46 1.49
C THR A 49 -0.43 30.06 1.58
N PRO A 50 -0.79 29.57 2.78
CA PRO A 50 -1.30 28.22 2.95
C PRO A 50 -2.71 28.09 2.37
N THR A 51 -2.85 27.38 1.25
CA THR A 51 -4.16 26.99 0.72
C THR A 51 -4.66 25.75 1.46
N CYS A 52 -5.72 25.89 2.25
CA CYS A 52 -6.31 24.77 2.99
C CYS A 52 -7.08 23.81 2.06
N LEU A 53 -6.46 22.68 1.68
CA LEU A 53 -7.07 21.65 0.84
C LEU A 53 -7.90 20.63 1.61
N THR A 54 -7.89 20.66 2.94
CA THR A 54 -8.55 19.67 3.81
C THR A 54 -10.03 19.44 3.49
N PRO A 55 -10.88 20.48 3.27
CA PRO A 55 -12.29 20.27 2.91
C PRO A 55 -12.45 19.50 1.60
N LEU A 56 -11.62 19.82 0.60
CA LEU A 56 -11.64 19.18 -0.71
C LEU A 56 -11.19 17.72 -0.63
N LEU A 57 -10.12 17.43 0.13
CA LEU A 57 -9.63 16.07 0.37
C LEU A 57 -10.69 15.21 1.07
N ARG A 58 -11.40 15.76 2.08
CA ARG A 58 -12.49 15.08 2.79
C ARG A 58 -13.68 14.81 1.88
N GLN A 59 -14.09 15.80 1.08
CA GLN A 59 -15.16 15.63 0.10
C GLN A 59 -14.84 14.50 -0.89
N ARG A 60 -13.64 14.52 -1.48
CA ARG A 60 -13.20 13.52 -2.46
C ARG A 60 -13.08 12.13 -1.84
N SER A 61 -12.60 12.05 -0.59
CA SER A 61 -12.59 10.78 0.16
C SER A 61 -14.00 10.20 0.33
N ALA A 62 -14.99 11.03 0.67
CA ALA A 62 -16.38 10.59 0.82
C ALA A 62 -16.98 10.13 -0.53
N GLU A 63 -16.69 10.83 -1.61
CA GLU A 63 -17.13 10.45 -2.97
C GLU A 63 -16.55 9.11 -3.40
N ILE A 64 -15.24 8.90 -3.20
CA ILE A 64 -14.55 7.63 -3.51
C ILE A 64 -15.08 6.50 -2.62
N LEU A 65 -15.29 6.75 -1.33
CA LEU A 65 -15.86 5.75 -0.42
C LEU A 65 -17.26 5.33 -0.87
N ARG A 66 -18.11 6.28 -1.27
CA ARG A 66 -19.43 5.99 -1.85
C ARG A 66 -19.32 5.20 -3.14
N LYS A 67 -18.41 5.58 -4.05
CA LYS A 67 -18.16 4.85 -5.30
C LYS A 67 -17.71 3.41 -5.03
N SER A 68 -16.80 3.24 -4.07
CA SER A 68 -16.30 1.92 -3.65
C SER A 68 -17.42 1.03 -3.10
N SER A 69 -18.56 1.58 -2.65
CA SER A 69 -19.72 0.80 -2.15
C SER A 69 -20.35 -0.08 -3.22
N ARG A 70 -20.29 0.34 -4.50
CA ARG A 70 -20.87 -0.40 -5.63
C ARG A 70 -19.92 -0.30 -6.84
N PRO A 71 -18.77 -0.99 -6.79
CA PRO A 71 -17.80 -0.94 -7.87
C PRO A 71 -18.34 -1.73 -9.08
N ALA A 72 -18.10 -1.24 -10.29
CA ALA A 72 -18.45 -1.92 -11.54
C ALA A 72 -17.58 -3.18 -11.77
N SER A 73 -16.37 -3.20 -11.20
CA SER A 73 -15.44 -4.33 -11.28
C SER A 73 -14.55 -4.42 -10.04
N PHE A 74 -13.90 -5.56 -9.83
CA PHE A 74 -12.92 -5.69 -8.75
C PHE A 74 -11.70 -4.76 -8.95
N GLN A 75 -11.31 -4.50 -10.19
CA GLN A 75 -10.26 -3.53 -10.51
C GLN A 75 -10.65 -2.10 -10.13
N GLU A 76 -11.92 -1.72 -10.33
CA GLU A 76 -12.43 -0.42 -9.86
C GLU A 76 -12.45 -0.34 -8.33
N LEU A 77 -12.82 -1.43 -7.64
CA LEU A 77 -12.74 -1.49 -6.17
C LEU A 77 -11.31 -1.28 -5.68
N LEU A 78 -10.33 -1.93 -6.31
CA LEU A 78 -8.91 -1.78 -6.00
C LEU A 78 -8.47 -0.32 -6.20
N ALA A 79 -8.77 0.27 -7.36
CA ALA A 79 -8.41 1.66 -7.67
C ALA A 79 -9.05 2.67 -6.70
N CYS A 80 -10.33 2.48 -6.34
CA CYS A 80 -11.00 3.31 -5.34
C CYS A 80 -10.34 3.16 -3.98
N THR A 81 -10.02 1.94 -3.55
CA THR A 81 -9.39 1.70 -2.25
C THR A 81 -8.01 2.33 -2.19
N GLN A 82 -7.20 2.15 -3.23
CA GLN A 82 -5.86 2.73 -3.30
C GLN A 82 -5.90 4.25 -3.29
N SER A 83 -6.77 4.85 -4.11
CA SER A 83 -6.99 6.30 -4.13
C SER A 83 -7.43 6.84 -2.77
N LEU A 84 -8.33 6.13 -2.09
CA LEU A 84 -8.74 6.50 -0.74
C LEU A 84 -7.57 6.46 0.23
N LEU A 85 -6.75 5.40 0.21
CA LEU A 85 -5.57 5.31 1.10
C LEU A 85 -4.55 6.42 0.84
N ILE A 86 -4.37 6.86 -0.40
CA ILE A 86 -3.52 8.02 -0.72
C ILE A 86 -4.09 9.30 -0.09
N LEU A 87 -5.38 9.58 -0.25
CA LEU A 87 -6.03 10.74 0.36
C LEU A 87 -5.97 10.69 1.90
N GLN A 88 -6.10 9.51 2.48
CA GLN A 88 -5.98 9.32 3.93
C GLN A 88 -4.54 9.50 4.41
N CYS A 89 -3.52 9.18 3.60
CA CYS A 89 -2.14 9.51 3.95
C CYS A 89 -1.93 11.02 4.10
N LEU A 90 -2.52 11.84 3.22
CA LEU A 90 -2.52 13.31 3.38
C LEU A 90 -3.23 13.71 4.68
N LEU A 91 -4.51 13.35 4.80
CA LEU A 91 -5.38 13.76 5.91
C LEU A 91 -4.94 13.29 7.31
N ILE A 92 -4.11 12.25 7.40
CA ILE A 92 -3.67 11.68 8.69
C ILE A 92 -2.21 12.05 8.99
N LEU A 93 -1.34 12.10 7.99
CA LEU A 93 0.11 12.12 8.22
C LEU A 93 0.77 13.45 7.90
N ASP A 94 0.08 14.34 7.19
CA ASP A 94 0.61 15.66 6.81
C ASP A 94 0.28 16.71 7.87
N GLY A 95 1.27 17.44 8.37
CA GLY A 95 1.07 18.42 9.45
C GLY A 95 0.12 19.56 9.09
N GLU A 96 -0.02 19.91 7.81
CA GLU A 96 -0.89 21.01 7.37
C GLU A 96 -2.36 20.60 7.26
N THR A 97 -2.62 19.32 6.96
CA THR A 97 -3.99 18.79 6.76
C THR A 97 -4.43 17.80 7.82
N ALA A 98 -3.50 17.32 8.64
CA ALA A 98 -3.78 16.43 9.75
C ALA A 98 -4.76 17.10 10.70
N ASP A 99 -5.89 16.43 10.89
CA ASP A 99 -6.84 16.84 11.89
C ASP A 99 -6.21 16.63 13.27
N ASP A 100 -5.91 17.69 14.01
CA ASP A 100 -5.43 17.63 15.41
C ASP A 100 -6.51 17.18 16.40
N GLY A 101 -7.75 16.97 15.92
CA GLY A 101 -8.86 16.45 16.70
C GLY A 101 -8.62 15.06 17.32
N PRO A 102 -9.56 14.63 18.19
CA PRO A 102 -9.47 13.35 18.86
C PRO A 102 -9.56 12.18 17.86
N TYR A 103 -9.21 10.98 18.32
CA TYR A 103 -9.40 9.78 17.53
C TYR A 103 -10.87 9.63 17.07
N SER A 104 -11.06 9.36 15.79
CA SER A 104 -12.33 9.08 15.14
C SER A 104 -12.45 7.58 14.84
N GLU A 105 -13.42 6.93 15.50
CA GLU A 105 -13.72 5.52 15.22
C GLU A 105 -14.22 5.32 13.79
N THR A 106 -14.84 6.33 13.20
CA THR A 106 -15.27 6.30 11.79
C THR A 106 -14.08 6.16 10.85
N VAL A 107 -12.98 6.88 11.08
CA VAL A 107 -11.76 6.78 10.25
C VAL A 107 -11.13 5.40 10.40
N SER A 108 -10.96 4.91 11.64
CA SER A 108 -10.45 3.56 11.91
C SER A 108 -11.30 2.47 11.27
N THR A 109 -12.62 2.56 11.41
CA THR A 109 -13.58 1.59 10.87
C THR A 109 -13.53 1.61 9.35
N MET A 110 -13.48 2.78 8.72
CA MET A 110 -13.35 2.93 7.28
C MET A 110 -12.06 2.26 6.77
N LEU A 111 -10.90 2.54 7.38
CA LEU A 111 -9.62 1.95 6.97
C LEU A 111 -9.61 0.43 7.11
N SER A 112 -10.16 -0.11 8.20
CA SER A 112 -10.31 -1.56 8.34
C SER A 112 -11.32 -2.13 7.34
N HIS A 113 -12.40 -1.42 7.05
CA HIS A 113 -13.47 -1.89 6.18
C HIS A 113 -12.98 -2.05 4.74
N VAL A 114 -12.28 -1.06 4.20
CA VAL A 114 -11.80 -1.13 2.81
C VAL A 114 -10.79 -2.26 2.60
N GLY A 115 -9.89 -2.49 3.56
CA GLY A 115 -8.95 -3.62 3.53
C GLY A 115 -9.67 -4.98 3.63
N ARG A 116 -10.63 -5.13 4.55
CA ARG A 116 -11.43 -6.37 4.69
C ARG A 116 -12.26 -6.63 3.44
N ARG A 117 -12.78 -5.60 2.82
CA ARG A 117 -13.61 -5.74 1.63
C ARG A 117 -12.80 -6.22 0.43
N LEU A 118 -11.59 -5.68 0.23
CA LEU A 118 -10.68 -6.21 -0.79
C LEU A 118 -10.38 -7.69 -0.55
N TRP A 119 -10.12 -8.08 0.69
CA TRP A 119 -9.92 -9.48 1.05
C TRP A 119 -11.14 -10.36 0.72
N GLN A 120 -12.34 -9.92 1.11
CA GLN A 120 -13.58 -10.68 0.91
C GLN A 120 -14.02 -10.79 -0.56
N GLN A 121 -13.72 -9.78 -1.37
CA GLN A 121 -14.13 -9.71 -2.77
C GLN A 121 -13.00 -10.09 -3.73
N ALA A 122 -11.82 -10.47 -3.21
CA ALA A 122 -10.70 -10.90 -4.03
C ALA A 122 -11.11 -12.12 -4.88
N PRO A 123 -10.85 -12.09 -6.19
CA PRO A 123 -11.19 -13.20 -7.06
C PRO A 123 -10.37 -14.43 -6.67
N THR A 124 -11.03 -15.58 -6.58
CA THR A 124 -10.36 -16.87 -6.33
C THR A 124 -9.53 -17.34 -7.53
N GLN A 125 -9.88 -16.86 -8.72
CA GLN A 125 -9.18 -17.11 -9.98
C GLN A 125 -9.04 -15.79 -10.74
N LEU A 126 -7.83 -15.49 -11.18
CA LEU A 126 -7.58 -14.33 -12.03
C LEU A 126 -8.00 -14.61 -13.47
N SER A 127 -8.32 -13.56 -14.21
CA SER A 127 -8.70 -13.68 -15.62
C SER A 127 -7.57 -14.33 -16.42
N HIS A 128 -7.92 -15.37 -17.19
CA HIS A 128 -6.99 -16.04 -18.11
C HIS A 128 -6.48 -15.15 -19.24
N ILE A 129 -7.06 -13.95 -19.41
CA ILE A 129 -6.65 -12.97 -20.40
C ILE A 129 -5.38 -12.23 -19.95
N LEU A 130 -5.10 -12.19 -18.65
CA LEU A 130 -3.91 -11.54 -18.12
C LEU A 130 -2.67 -12.40 -18.39
N SER A 131 -1.58 -11.78 -18.80
CA SER A 131 -0.26 -12.43 -18.79
C SER A 131 0.12 -12.83 -17.35
N PRO A 132 1.03 -13.82 -17.17
CA PRO A 132 1.47 -14.23 -15.83
C PRO A 132 1.98 -13.06 -14.97
N ARG A 133 2.70 -12.11 -15.57
CA ARG A 133 3.20 -10.91 -14.89
C ARG A 133 2.07 -9.97 -14.46
N GLU A 134 1.13 -9.67 -15.36
CA GLU A 134 -0.02 -8.81 -15.02
C GLU A 134 -0.88 -9.44 -13.93
N ALA A 135 -1.11 -10.76 -14.01
CA ALA A 135 -1.83 -11.51 -12.98
C ALA A 135 -1.10 -11.44 -11.62
N TRP A 136 0.22 -11.63 -11.60
CA TRP A 136 1.02 -11.50 -10.38
C TRP A 136 0.99 -10.07 -9.83
N LEU A 137 1.24 -9.05 -10.66
CA LEU A 137 1.21 -7.64 -10.25
C LEU A 137 -0.16 -7.25 -9.69
N PHE A 138 -1.23 -7.74 -10.29
CA PHE A 138 -2.58 -7.49 -9.83
C PHE A 138 -2.82 -8.11 -8.44
N ALA A 139 -2.49 -9.39 -8.27
CA ALA A 139 -2.58 -10.06 -6.97
C ALA A 139 -1.70 -9.40 -5.90
N GLU A 140 -0.47 -9.01 -6.28
CA GLU A 140 0.47 -8.31 -5.41
C GLU A 140 -0.10 -6.95 -4.99
N SER A 141 -0.62 -6.16 -5.93
CA SER A 141 -1.23 -4.86 -5.64
C SER A 141 -2.41 -4.98 -4.68
N VAL A 142 -3.25 -6.00 -4.83
CA VAL A 142 -4.33 -6.30 -3.87
C VAL A 142 -3.76 -6.58 -2.48
N ARG A 143 -2.82 -7.53 -2.36
CA ARG A 143 -2.21 -7.91 -1.07
C ARG A 143 -1.54 -6.73 -0.40
N ARG A 144 -0.72 -5.97 -1.13
CA ARG A 144 -0.03 -4.77 -0.62
C ARG A 144 -1.02 -3.68 -0.20
N THR A 145 -2.10 -3.47 -0.95
CA THR A 145 -3.15 -2.50 -0.61
C THR A 145 -3.86 -2.87 0.69
N ILE A 146 -4.20 -4.15 0.88
CA ILE A 146 -4.79 -4.66 2.13
C ILE A 146 -3.85 -4.36 3.29
N ILE A 147 -2.57 -4.76 3.18
CA ILE A 147 -1.55 -4.53 4.20
C ILE A 147 -1.45 -3.04 4.55
N VAL A 148 -1.35 -2.16 3.54
CA VAL A 148 -1.23 -0.71 3.73
C VAL A 148 -2.46 -0.11 4.43
N ALA A 149 -3.67 -0.60 4.14
CA ALA A 149 -4.88 -0.14 4.83
C ALA A 149 -4.82 -0.39 6.35
N PHE A 150 -4.36 -1.58 6.77
CA PHE A 150 -4.21 -1.90 8.19
C PHE A 150 -3.02 -1.19 8.83
N MET A 151 -1.93 -0.99 8.10
CA MET A 151 -0.80 -0.18 8.58
C MET A 151 -1.20 1.27 8.80
N LEU A 152 -1.93 1.89 7.85
CA LEU A 152 -2.40 3.26 8.00
C LEU A 152 -3.32 3.41 9.20
N ARG A 153 -4.23 2.43 9.42
CA ARG A 153 -5.07 2.39 10.63
C ARG A 153 -4.25 2.30 11.91
N SER A 154 -3.20 1.49 11.90
CA SER A 154 -2.28 1.32 13.02
C SER A 154 -1.55 2.63 13.34
N VAL A 155 -1.04 3.31 12.31
CA VAL A 155 -0.39 4.62 12.43
C VAL A 155 -1.36 5.67 12.96
N TYR A 156 -2.60 5.71 12.43
CA TYR A 156 -3.63 6.61 12.91
C TYR A 156 -3.93 6.41 14.41
N SER A 157 -4.10 5.16 14.84
CA SER A 157 -4.31 4.84 16.25
C SER A 157 -3.11 5.25 17.11
N LEU A 158 -1.89 4.98 16.64
CA LEU A 158 -0.68 5.34 17.37
C LEU A 158 -0.58 6.86 17.56
N GLN A 159 -0.84 7.65 16.51
CA GLN A 159 -0.79 9.11 16.59
C GLN A 159 -1.87 9.70 17.51
N LYS A 160 -3.08 9.11 17.53
CA LYS A 160 -4.23 9.69 18.24
C LYS A 160 -4.48 9.12 19.63
N ARG A 161 -3.96 7.93 19.94
CA ARG A 161 -4.17 7.23 21.21
C ARG A 161 -2.90 6.67 21.84
N ASN A 162 -1.73 6.88 21.24
CA ASN A 162 -0.43 6.37 21.70
C ASN A 162 -0.33 4.84 21.79
N TYR A 163 -1.17 4.10 21.06
CA TYR A 163 -1.02 2.66 20.87
C TYR A 163 -1.48 2.23 19.47
N SER A 164 -0.84 1.18 18.95
CA SER A 164 -1.16 0.61 17.63
C SER A 164 -2.26 -0.45 17.75
N VAL A 165 -3.18 -0.48 16.78
CA VAL A 165 -4.19 -1.55 16.67
C VAL A 165 -3.67 -2.63 15.73
N ARG A 166 -3.10 -3.69 16.31
CA ARG A 166 -2.71 -4.90 15.58
C ARG A 166 -3.77 -5.98 15.78
N THR A 167 -4.10 -6.70 14.71
CA THR A 167 -5.05 -7.81 14.77
C THR A 167 -4.42 -9.07 14.19
N PRO A 168 -4.70 -10.27 14.73
CA PRO A 168 -4.16 -11.53 14.19
C PRO A 168 -4.43 -11.73 12.69
N PHE A 169 -5.53 -11.14 12.20
CA PHE A 169 -5.84 -11.08 10.77
C PHE A 169 -4.68 -10.53 9.94
N VAL A 170 -4.07 -9.41 10.37
CA VAL A 170 -2.97 -8.75 9.65
C VAL A 170 -1.73 -9.64 9.65
N ASP A 171 -1.44 -10.29 10.78
CA ASP A 171 -0.29 -11.18 10.93
C ASP A 171 -0.39 -12.41 10.02
N SER A 172 -1.62 -12.89 9.79
CA SER A 172 -1.92 -14.04 8.92
C SER A 172 -2.02 -13.71 7.43
N LEU A 173 -1.91 -12.43 7.04
CA LEU A 173 -2.05 -12.06 5.62
C LEU A 173 -0.96 -12.73 4.77
N PRO A 174 -1.32 -13.31 3.61
CA PRO A 174 -0.35 -13.91 2.71
C PRO A 174 0.54 -12.83 2.09
N PHE A 175 1.83 -13.13 2.01
CA PHE A 175 2.89 -12.26 1.56
C PHE A 175 3.82 -13.02 0.60
N ASP A 176 4.05 -12.48 -0.59
CA ASP A 176 5.00 -13.04 -1.55
C ASP A 176 6.41 -12.51 -1.25
N VAL A 177 7.35 -13.40 -0.94
CA VAL A 177 8.71 -12.99 -0.56
C VAL A 177 9.52 -12.44 -1.73
N ARG A 178 9.08 -12.63 -2.97
CA ARG A 178 9.77 -12.19 -4.20
C ARG A 178 9.53 -10.71 -4.47
N THR A 179 9.86 -9.87 -3.49
CA THR A 179 9.53 -8.43 -3.55
C THR A 179 10.25 -7.67 -4.67
N SER A 180 11.37 -8.20 -5.18
CA SER A 180 12.12 -7.68 -6.33
C SER A 180 11.31 -7.68 -7.63
N LEU A 181 10.35 -8.60 -7.78
CA LEU A 181 9.50 -8.68 -8.97
C LEU A 181 8.59 -7.45 -9.15
N TRP A 182 8.39 -6.65 -8.08
CA TRP A 182 7.61 -5.43 -8.14
C TRP A 182 8.24 -4.34 -9.00
N ASP A 183 9.58 -4.31 -9.07
CA ASP A 183 10.34 -3.30 -9.81
C ASP A 183 11.08 -3.91 -11.01
N ALA A 184 10.90 -5.20 -11.28
CA ALA A 184 11.56 -5.89 -12.38
C ALA A 184 11.04 -5.41 -13.75
N ASP A 185 11.96 -5.17 -14.68
CA ASP A 185 11.65 -4.74 -16.05
C ASP A 185 11.02 -5.87 -16.88
N HIS A 186 10.21 -5.48 -17.88
CA HIS A 186 9.54 -6.38 -18.84
C HIS A 186 10.50 -7.36 -19.54
N ALA A 187 11.79 -7.03 -19.65
CA ALA A 187 12.79 -7.81 -20.38
C ALA A 187 13.37 -9.00 -19.61
N SER A 188 13.13 -9.10 -18.30
CA SER A 188 13.57 -10.22 -17.45
C SER A 188 12.61 -11.41 -17.60
N GLY A 189 12.55 -11.97 -18.81
CA GLY A 189 11.51 -12.89 -19.28
C GLY A 189 11.43 -14.28 -18.61
N ASP A 190 12.12 -14.55 -17.51
CA ASP A 190 12.24 -15.90 -16.93
C ASP A 190 11.65 -16.05 -15.51
N ASP A 191 11.47 -14.96 -14.74
CA ASP A 191 11.14 -15.05 -13.29
C ASP A 191 9.64 -14.94 -12.96
N THR A 192 8.77 -14.81 -13.96
CA THR A 192 7.30 -14.70 -13.76
C THR A 192 6.59 -16.04 -13.75
N ALA A 193 7.31 -17.12 -13.39
CA ALA A 193 6.69 -18.39 -13.06
C ALA A 193 5.57 -18.16 -12.02
N PRO A 194 4.40 -18.81 -12.19
CA PRO A 194 3.28 -18.66 -11.28
C PRO A 194 3.78 -18.86 -9.85
N ALA A 195 3.31 -18.04 -8.91
CA ALA A 195 3.75 -18.10 -7.52
C ALA A 195 3.72 -19.55 -7.04
N SER A 196 4.89 -20.18 -6.89
CA SER A 196 4.96 -21.47 -6.23
C SER A 196 4.45 -21.22 -4.81
N LEU A 197 3.68 -22.17 -4.27
CA LEU A 197 3.23 -22.10 -2.87
C LEU A 197 4.39 -21.89 -1.89
N GLU A 198 5.61 -22.25 -2.29
CA GLU A 198 6.86 -22.08 -1.55
C GLU A 198 7.28 -20.60 -1.41
N SER A 199 6.81 -19.71 -2.29
CA SER A 199 7.12 -18.27 -2.25
C SER A 199 6.19 -17.45 -1.34
N MET A 200 5.12 -18.06 -0.82
CA MET A 200 4.11 -17.39 -0.02
C MET A 200 4.28 -17.70 1.47
N VAL A 201 4.41 -16.67 2.28
CA VAL A 201 4.49 -16.77 3.75
C VAL A 201 3.49 -15.83 4.40
N SER A 202 3.22 -15.97 5.69
CA SER A 202 2.46 -14.95 6.42
C SER A 202 3.26 -13.67 6.60
N LEU A 203 2.59 -12.53 6.74
CA LEU A 203 3.22 -11.24 7.02
C LEU A 203 4.07 -11.30 8.29
N GLN A 204 3.61 -12.03 9.30
CA GLN A 204 4.37 -12.26 10.53
C GLN A 204 5.68 -13.01 10.26
N GLN A 205 5.63 -14.11 9.49
CA GLN A 205 6.82 -14.87 9.11
C GLN A 205 7.79 -14.00 8.33
N TYR A 206 7.31 -13.27 7.32
CA TYR A 206 8.16 -12.37 6.53
C TYR A 206 8.84 -11.29 7.40
N SER A 207 8.10 -10.64 8.31
CA SER A 207 8.68 -9.64 9.21
C SER A 207 9.75 -10.24 10.17
N THR A 208 9.61 -11.51 10.51
CA THR A 208 10.56 -12.24 11.37
C THR A 208 11.80 -12.65 10.58
N MET A 209 11.64 -13.06 9.32
CA MET A 209 12.75 -13.33 8.39
C MET A 209 13.59 -12.06 8.17
N ILE A 210 12.96 -10.90 7.96
CA ILE A 210 13.69 -9.63 7.86
C ILE A 210 14.46 -9.35 9.14
N GLU A 211 13.80 -9.42 10.31
CA GLU A 211 14.43 -9.14 11.60
C GLU A 211 15.63 -10.06 11.90
N ALA A 212 15.56 -11.32 11.45
CA ALA A 212 16.62 -12.30 11.59
C ALA A 212 17.76 -12.12 10.56
N GLY A 213 17.66 -11.18 9.62
CA GLY A 213 18.65 -10.97 8.57
C GLY A 213 18.62 -12.00 7.44
N THR A 214 17.56 -12.82 7.33
CA THR A 214 17.51 -13.88 6.29
C THR A 214 16.99 -13.36 4.95
N VAL A 215 16.44 -12.15 4.90
CA VAL A 215 15.94 -11.50 3.67
C VAL A 215 16.98 -10.55 3.14
N HIS A 216 17.43 -10.80 1.92
CA HIS A 216 18.36 -9.94 1.20
C HIS A 216 17.61 -8.84 0.43
N SER A 217 18.27 -7.72 0.16
CA SER A 217 17.74 -6.62 -0.67
C SER A 217 16.34 -6.14 -0.23
N ILE A 218 16.21 -5.76 1.05
CA ILE A 218 14.95 -5.31 1.64
C ILE A 218 14.42 -4.09 0.87
N SER A 219 13.31 -4.27 0.14
CA SER A 219 12.64 -3.20 -0.60
C SER A 219 12.07 -2.13 0.33
N PRO A 220 11.75 -0.92 -0.17
CA PRO A 220 11.05 0.10 0.62
C PRO A 220 9.74 -0.40 1.25
N PHE A 221 9.06 -1.35 0.62
CA PHE A 221 7.88 -1.99 1.18
C PHE A 221 8.23 -2.96 2.33
N GLY A 222 9.30 -3.73 2.19
CA GLY A 222 9.86 -4.53 3.29
C GLY A 222 10.26 -3.68 4.49
N ALA A 223 10.88 -2.51 4.23
CA ALA A 223 11.21 -1.51 5.25
C ALA A 223 9.97 -1.08 6.04
N LEU A 224 8.88 -0.76 5.32
CA LEU A 224 7.62 -0.37 5.90
C LEU A 224 7.04 -1.48 6.78
N ILE A 225 7.10 -2.73 6.34
CA ILE A 225 6.64 -3.89 7.10
C ILE A 225 7.45 -4.05 8.38
N LEU A 226 8.78 -3.99 8.29
CA LEU A 226 9.64 -4.08 9.47
C LEU A 226 9.32 -2.97 10.49
N ALA A 227 9.20 -1.73 10.04
CA ALA A 227 8.86 -0.61 10.90
C ALA A 227 7.48 -0.79 11.55
N ALA A 228 6.47 -1.19 10.78
CA ALA A 228 5.10 -1.34 11.28
C ALA A 228 4.93 -2.57 12.20
N CYS A 229 5.61 -3.68 11.90
CA CYS A 229 5.44 -4.95 12.62
C CYS A 229 6.42 -5.13 13.78
N LYS A 230 7.61 -4.52 13.74
CA LYS A 230 8.67 -4.72 14.73
C LYS A 230 9.15 -3.42 15.38
N GLY A 231 8.74 -2.26 14.87
CA GLY A 231 9.20 -0.96 15.38
C GLY A 231 10.69 -0.71 15.13
N LYS A 232 11.27 -1.35 14.11
CA LYS A 232 12.70 -1.28 13.78
C LYS A 232 12.94 -0.60 12.42
N ALA A 233 14.04 0.12 12.30
CA ALA A 233 14.53 0.59 11.02
C ALA A 233 15.37 -0.50 10.33
N ILE A 234 15.56 -0.40 9.02
CA ILE A 234 16.44 -1.35 8.29
C ILE A 234 17.88 -1.31 8.84
N SER A 235 18.35 -0.13 9.26
CA SER A 235 19.67 0.05 9.87
C SER A 235 19.92 -0.83 11.09
N ASP A 236 18.85 -1.31 11.74
CA ASP A 236 18.90 -2.09 12.97
C ASP A 236 18.91 -3.60 12.69
N VAL A 237 18.81 -4.01 11.42
CA VAL A 237 18.79 -5.41 11.00
C VAL A 237 20.22 -5.92 10.85
N PRO A 238 20.58 -7.05 11.48
CA PRO A 238 21.87 -7.69 11.22
C PRO A 238 21.90 -8.17 9.77
N TYR A 239 22.82 -7.64 8.96
CA TYR A 239 23.08 -8.21 7.64
C TYR A 239 23.79 -9.55 7.81
N PRO A 240 23.39 -10.60 7.08
CA PRO A 240 24.12 -11.86 7.08
C PRO A 240 25.54 -11.60 6.55
N SER A 241 26.54 -12.27 7.14
CA SER A 241 27.92 -12.20 6.70
C SER A 241 28.02 -12.62 5.23
N ALA A 242 28.64 -11.76 4.39
CA ALA A 242 28.85 -12.02 2.96
C ALA A 242 29.64 -13.31 2.65
N THR A 243 30.15 -14.00 3.69
CA THR A 243 31.00 -15.19 3.62
C THR A 243 30.23 -16.50 3.40
N ASP A 244 28.91 -16.51 3.57
CA ASP A 244 28.08 -17.72 3.35
C ASP A 244 27.67 -17.94 1.89
N TYR A 245 28.06 -17.04 0.98
CA TYR A 245 27.99 -17.28 -0.46
C TYR A 245 29.13 -18.18 -0.93
N LYS A 246 29.11 -19.44 -0.50
CA LYS A 246 29.69 -20.52 -1.32
C LYS A 246 28.58 -21.09 -2.19
N ALA A 247 28.71 -20.82 -3.48
CA ALA A 247 27.89 -21.38 -4.54
C ALA A 247 27.76 -22.91 -4.38
N CYS A 248 26.53 -23.40 -4.44
CA CYS A 248 26.20 -24.75 -4.88
C CYS A 248 25.43 -24.63 -6.19
#